data_AF-K9EMI7-F1
#
_entry.id   AF-K9EMI7-F1
#
_cell.length_a   1.000
_cell.length_b   1.000
_cell.length_c   1.000
_cell.angle_alpha   90.00
_cell.angle_beta   90.00
_cell.angle_gamma   90.00
#
_symmetry.space_group_name_H-M   'P 1'
#
loop_
_entity.id
_entity.type
_entity.pdbx_description
1 polymer ?
#
loop_
_entity_poly.entity_id
_entity_poly.type
_entity_poly.pdbx_seq_one_letter_code
_entity_poly.pdbx_strand_id
1 'polypeptide(L)' 'MKNKIKIVVISLCAVVSITVFCSRKSSKQMDDLLLKNIEALARGEGDGYTYCLGVGSVDCPITQYKVEYVMSGYSLEDLY' A
#
# COMPACT_ATOMS: atom_id res chain seq x y z
N MET A 1 -9.33 -1.81 55.19
CA MET A 1 -8.71 -1.14 54.00
C MET A 1 -8.00 -2.12 53.06
N LYS A 2 -7.29 -3.13 53.57
CA LYS A 2 -6.48 -4.08 52.78
C LYS A 2 -7.22 -4.81 51.63
N ASN A 3 -8.45 -5.26 51.86
CA ASN A 3 -9.25 -5.93 50.81
C ASN A 3 -9.76 -4.95 49.73
N LYS A 4 -10.00 -3.69 50.11
CA LYS A 4 -10.47 -2.65 49.19
C LYS A 4 -9.36 -2.26 48.22
N ILE A 5 -8.12 -2.17 48.72
CA ILE A 5 -6.91 -1.95 47.92
C ILE A 5 -6.67 -3.12 46.94
N LYS A 6 -6.82 -4.37 47.39
CA LYS A 6 -6.69 -5.54 46.51
C LYS A 6 -7.70 -5.53 45.35
N ILE A 7 -8.96 -5.17 45.63
CA ILE A 7 -10.01 -5.07 44.60
C ILE A 7 -9.68 -3.97 43.58
N VAL A 8 -9.19 -2.82 44.03
CA VAL A 8 -8.77 -1.72 43.13
C VAL A 8 -7.62 -2.15 42.24
N VAL A 9 -6.61 -2.84 42.78
CA VAL A 9 -5.46 -3.32 42.00
C VAL A 9 -5.89 -4.35 40.95
N ILE A 10 -6.77 -5.29 41.30
CA ILE A 10 -7.28 -6.30 40.34
C ILE A 10 -8.09 -5.64 39.23
N SER A 11 -8.95 -4.67 39.58
CA SER A 11 -9.75 -3.91 38.62
C SER A 11 -8.85 -3.12 37.65
N LEU A 12 -7.80 -2.47 38.15
CA LEU A 12 -6.87 -1.72 37.32
C LEU A 12 -6.11 -2.63 36.35
N CYS A 13 -5.61 -3.77 36.82
CA CYS A 13 -4.94 -4.77 35.98
C CYS A 13 -5.86 -5.32 34.88
N ALA A 14 -7.16 -5.51 35.18
CA ALA A 14 -8.13 -5.97 34.19
C ALA A 14 -8.38 -4.95 33.08
N VAL A 15 -8.45 -3.65 33.41
CA VAL A 15 -8.62 -2.58 32.40
C VAL A 15 -7.39 -2.48 31.49
N VAL A 16 -6.18 -2.58 32.06
CA VAL A 16 -4.93 -2.56 31.30
C VAL A 16 -4.82 -3.76 30.37
N SER A 17 -5.18 -4.96 30.81
CA SER A 17 -5.12 -6.15 29.97
C SER A 17 -6.13 -6.10 28.82
N ILE A 18 -7.36 -5.64 29.07
CA ILE A 18 -8.40 -5.47 28.04
C ILE A 18 -7.97 -4.44 26.98
N THR A 19 -7.44 -3.29 27.40
CA THR A 19 -7.01 -2.23 26.48
C THR A 19 -5.86 -2.70 25.60
N VAL A 20 -4.83 -3.33 26.17
CA VAL A 20 -3.71 -3.91 25.39
C VAL A 20 -4.21 -4.96 24.41
N PHE A 21 -5.12 -5.85 24.83
CA PHE A 21 -5.67 -6.89 23.95
C PHE A 21 -6.48 -6.31 22.79
N CYS A 22 -7.34 -5.32 23.06
CA CYS A 22 -8.09 -4.61 22.03
C CYS A 22 -7.18 -3.85 21.06
N SER A 23 -6.12 -3.22 21.56
CA SER A 23 -5.12 -2.54 20.73
C SER A 23 -4.36 -3.49 19.82
N ARG A 24 -4.03 -4.71 20.27
CA ARG A 24 -3.40 -5.73 19.41
C ARG A 24 -4.33 -6.24 18.32
N LYS A 25 -5.65 -6.32 18.59
CA LYS A 25 -6.65 -6.72 17.60
C LYS A 25 -6.90 -5.64 16.55
N SER A 26 -6.67 -4.38 16.90
CA SER A 26 -6.63 -3.25 15.96
C SER A 26 -5.29 -3.20 15.20
N SER A 27 -4.82 -4.34 14.70
CA SER A 27 -3.96 -4.31 13.52
C SER A 27 -4.83 -3.74 12.41
N LYS A 28 -4.73 -2.44 12.19
CA LYS A 28 -5.35 -1.75 11.07
C LYS A 28 -4.68 -2.25 9.80
N GLN A 29 -5.04 -3.47 9.40
CA GLN A 29 -4.86 -3.92 8.04
C GLN A 29 -5.78 -2.98 7.26
N MET A 30 -5.18 -1.99 6.60
CA MET A 30 -5.91 -1.17 5.66
C MET A 30 -6.57 -2.14 4.69
N ASP A 31 -7.89 -2.02 4.57
CA ASP A 31 -8.68 -2.96 3.78
C ASP A 31 -8.12 -2.93 2.36
N ASP A 32 -7.79 -4.10 1.81
CA ASP A 32 -7.23 -4.26 0.46
C ASP A 32 -8.12 -3.57 -0.59
N LEU A 33 -9.42 -3.47 -0.30
CA LEU A 33 -10.41 -2.73 -1.09
C LEU A 33 -10.20 -1.21 -1.10
N LEU A 34 -9.75 -0.62 0.01
CA LEU A 34 -9.44 0.80 0.09
C LEU A 34 -8.18 1.14 -0.71
N LEU A 35 -7.17 0.27 -0.67
CA LEU A 35 -5.95 0.44 -1.46
C LEU A 35 -6.22 0.29 -2.96
N LYS A 36 -7.05 -0.69 -3.35
CA LYS A 36 -7.47 -0.88 -4.74
C LYS A 36 -8.21 0.31 -5.34
N ASN A 37 -8.97 1.06 -4.54
CA ASN A 37 -9.65 2.27 -5.02
C ASN A 37 -8.67 3.42 -5.28
N ILE A 38 -7.63 3.53 -4.45
CA ILE A 38 -6.56 4.53 -4.62
C ILE A 38 -5.74 4.19 -5.87
N GLU A 39 -5.36 2.93 -6.04
CA GLU A 39 -4.64 2.47 -7.23
C GLU A 39 -5.49 2.51 -8.51
N ALA A 40 -6.80 2.27 -8.42
CA ALA A 40 -7.71 2.42 -9.55
C ALA A 40 -7.88 3.89 -9.98
N LEU A 41 -7.81 4.83 -9.03
CA LEU A 41 -7.88 6.27 -9.31
C LEU A 41 -6.61 6.78 -10.00
N ALA A 42 -5.43 6.28 -9.62
CA ALA A 42 -4.14 6.60 -10.26
C ALA A 42 -3.80 5.70 -11.48
N ARG A 43 -4.75 4.86 -11.92
CA ARG A 43 -4.52 3.92 -13.01
C ARG A 43 -4.39 4.69 -14.33
N GLY A 44 -3.15 4.82 -14.81
CA GLY A 44 -2.82 5.56 -16.02
C GLY A 44 -2.02 6.84 -15.78
N GLU A 45 -1.70 7.17 -14.52
CA GLU A 45 -0.84 8.33 -14.18
C GLU A 45 0.65 7.96 -14.12
N GLY A 46 0.99 6.65 -14.04
CA GLY A 46 2.37 6.18 -13.85
C GLY A 46 3.13 5.74 -15.11
N ASP A 47 2.46 5.55 -16.24
CA ASP A 47 3.11 5.11 -17.48
C ASP A 47 2.50 5.88 -18.65
N GLY A 48 3.24 6.89 -19.12
CA GLY A 48 2.98 7.44 -20.44
C GLY A 48 2.95 6.30 -21.46
N TYR A 49 2.02 6.38 -22.41
CA TYR A 49 1.81 5.33 -23.41
C TYR A 49 3.15 4.90 -24.01
N THR A 50 3.56 3.66 -23.71
CA THR A 50 4.78 3.08 -24.25
C THR A 50 4.46 2.33 -25.53
N TYR A 51 5.06 2.75 -26.64
CA TYR A 51 4.88 2.14 -27.95
C TYR A 51 6.16 1.44 -28.38
N CYS A 52 6.02 0.18 -28.78
CA CYS A 52 7.12 -0.64 -29.29
C CYS A 52 6.90 -0.85 -30.80
N LEU A 53 7.85 -0.39 -31.63
CA LEU A 53 7.70 -0.33 -33.09
C LEU A 53 8.81 -1.10 -33.81
N GLY A 54 8.42 -1.83 -34.86
CA GLY A 54 9.33 -2.61 -35.71
C GLY A 54 9.82 -3.90 -35.07
N VAL A 55 10.69 -4.61 -35.78
CA VAL A 55 11.38 -5.81 -35.29
C VAL A 55 12.86 -5.49 -35.20
N GLY A 56 13.47 -5.72 -34.05
CA GLY A 56 14.86 -5.31 -33.82
C GLY A 56 15.48 -6.05 -32.66
N SER A 57 16.45 -5.42 -32.00
CA SER A 57 17.19 -6.02 -30.87
C SER A 57 16.84 -5.40 -29.51
N VAL A 58 16.06 -4.31 -29.48
CA VAL A 58 15.72 -3.56 -28.27
C VAL A 58 14.58 -4.28 -27.54
N ASP A 59 14.73 -4.51 -26.24
CA ASP A 59 13.70 -5.16 -25.43
C ASP A 59 12.54 -4.19 -25.16
N CYS A 60 11.32 -4.60 -25.51
CA CYS A 60 10.12 -3.84 -25.22
C CYS A 60 9.75 -3.99 -23.73
N PRO A 61 9.53 -2.90 -22.98
CA PRO A 61 9.24 -3.02 -21.53
C PRO A 61 7.83 -3.57 -21.23
N ILE A 62 6.91 -3.47 -22.20
CA ILE A 62 5.51 -3.91 -22.07
C ILE A 62 5.24 -5.28 -22.71
N THR A 63 6.15 -5.83 -23.51
CA THR A 63 6.02 -7.15 -24.14
C THR A 63 7.36 -7.87 -24.18
N GLN A 64 7.37 -9.20 -24.33
CA GLN A 64 8.63 -9.96 -24.41
C GLN A 64 9.26 -9.95 -25.82
N TYR A 65 8.80 -9.07 -26.72
CA TYR A 65 9.30 -8.97 -28.08
C TYR A 65 10.46 -7.99 -28.19
N LYS A 66 11.39 -8.29 -29.11
CA LYS A 66 12.45 -7.37 -29.50
C LYS A 66 12.02 -6.51 -30.68
N VAL A 67 12.14 -5.21 -30.51
CA VAL A 67 11.68 -4.17 -31.44
C VAL A 67 12.83 -3.25 -31.86
N GLU A 68 12.58 -2.38 -32.83
CA GLU A 68 13.58 -1.43 -33.30
C GLU A 68 13.58 -0.15 -32.45
N TYR A 69 12.39 0.32 -32.06
CA TYR A 69 12.22 1.52 -31.24
C TYR A 69 11.22 1.30 -30.10
N VAL A 70 11.54 1.89 -28.93
CA VAL A 70 10.62 2.05 -27.82
C VAL A 70 10.42 3.54 -27.60
N MET A 71 9.18 4.01 -27.67
CA MET A 71 8.80 5.40 -27.41
C MET A 71 7.96 5.44 -26.15
N SER A 72 8.34 6.26 -25.17
CA SER A 72 7.56 6.51 -23.96
C SER A 72 7.23 8.00 -23.86
N GLY A 73 5.99 8.31 -23.50
CA GLY A 73 5.63 9.67 -23.10
C GLY A 73 6.19 9.95 -21.71
N TYR A 74 6.95 11.04 -21.55
CA TYR A 74 7.33 11.55 -20.23
C TYR A 74 6.35 12.65 -19.83
N SER A 75 5.71 12.54 -18.67
CA SER A 75 5.01 13.69 -18.09
C SER A 75 6.01 14.61 -17.42
N LEU A 76 5.83 15.93 -17.61
CA LEU A 76 6.74 16.95 -17.06
C LEU A 76 6.52 17.21 -15.56
N GLU A 77 5.52 16.58 -14.95
CA GLU A 77 5.23 16.72 -13.52
C GLU A 77 6.27 16.03 -12.62
N ASP A 78 7.04 15.05 -13.11
CA ASP A 78 8.07 14.33 -12.33
C ASP A 78 9.42 15.07 -12.24
N LEU A 79 9.54 16.26 -12.83
CA LEU A 79 10.78 17.05 -12.91
C LEU A 79 10.79 18.29 -11.99
N TYR A 80 9.77 18.48 -11.15
CA TYR A 80 9.64 19.61 -10.23
C TYR A 80 9.39 19.19 -8.78
#